data_AF-A0A9P5VRJ7-F1
#
_entry.id   AF-A0A9P5VRJ7-F1
#
_cell.length_a   1.000
_cell.length_b   1.000
_cell.length_c   1.000
_cell.angle_alpha   90.00
_cell.angle_beta   90.00
_cell.angle_gamma   90.00
#
_symmetry.space_group_name_H-M   'P 1'
#
loop_
_entity.id
_entity.type
_entity.pdbx_description
1 polymer ?
#
loop_
_entity_poly.entity_id
_entity_poly.type
_entity_poly.pdbx_seq_one_letter_code
_entity_poly.pdbx_strand_id
1 'polypeptide(L)'
;MAALLSIVHGQTELLAQKVSRLEASALKGRGVIELDSTTFEEVMAAPRNYTMVVLFTAIAPEFQCVPCKNFDPEYRMVAAGWSKLLNRSQLFFGVIDFKLGQEVFQKFSMNSAPSVLFFPLGSLENDRYDFGKR
;
A
#
# COMPACT_ATOMS: atom_id res chain seq x y z
N MET A 1 23.18 16.40 22.92
CA MET A 1 23.62 15.51 21.82
C MET A 1 23.17 14.06 22.02
N ALA A 2 23.31 13.45 23.21
CA ALA A 2 22.90 12.05 23.43
C ALA A 2 21.41 11.74 23.15
N ALA A 3 20.48 12.62 23.58
CA ALA A 3 19.05 12.43 23.34
C ALA A 3 18.66 12.42 21.85
N LEU A 4 19.28 13.29 21.04
CA LEU A 4 19.05 13.33 19.59
C LEU A 4 19.55 12.05 18.91
N LEU A 5 20.71 11.54 19.33
CA LEU A 5 21.25 10.27 18.84
C LEU A 5 20.29 9.12 19.18
N SER A 6 19.81 9.01 20.43
CA SER A 6 18.87 7.95 20.82
C SER A 6 17.56 7.99 20.03
N ILE A 7 17.01 9.17 19.75
CA ILE A 7 15.79 9.34 18.94
C ILE A 7 16.02 8.85 17.50
N VAL A 8 17.13 9.23 16.87
CA VAL A 8 17.47 8.82 15.49
C VAL A 8 17.66 7.30 15.40
N HIS A 9 18.33 6.70 16.38
CA HIS A 9 18.49 5.24 16.43
C HIS A 9 17.13 4.54 16.56
N GLY A 10 16.26 5.02 17.45
CA GLY A 10 14.91 4.47 17.62
C GLY A 10 14.05 4.54 16.36
N GLN A 11 14.12 5.66 15.62
CA GLN A 11 13.41 5.80 14.33
C GLN A 11 13.97 4.86 13.26
N THR A 12 15.28 4.66 13.23
CA THR A 12 15.95 3.78 12.27
C THR A 12 15.58 2.31 12.53
N GLU A 13 15.53 1.90 13.79
CA GLU A 13 15.12 0.56 14.19
C GLU A 13 13.65 0.31 13.88
N LEU A 14 12.76 1.25 14.23
CA LEU A 14 11.34 1.17 13.89
C LEU A 14 11.11 1.05 12.38
N LEU A 15 11.83 1.85 11.58
CA LEU A 15 11.78 1.80 10.13
C LEU A 15 12.22 0.44 9.59
N ALA A 16 13.34 -0.10 10.09
CA ALA A 16 13.85 -1.40 9.67
C ALA A 16 12.89 -2.55 9.99
N GLN A 17 12.29 -2.53 11.20
CA GLN A 17 11.27 -3.50 11.59
C GLN A 17 10.02 -3.39 10.71
N LYS A 18 9.59 -2.17 10.40
CA LYS A 18 8.45 -1.91 9.52
C LYS A 18 8.68 -2.45 8.11
N VAL A 19 9.83 -2.15 7.50
CA VAL A 19 10.20 -2.65 6.17
C VAL A 19 10.26 -4.18 6.15
N SER A 20 10.87 -4.80 7.17
CA SER A 20 10.94 -6.27 7.28
C SER A 20 9.55 -6.92 7.35
N ARG A 21 8.61 -6.32 8.10
CA ARG A 21 7.21 -6.79 8.15
C ARG A 21 6.52 -6.66 6.80
N LEU A 22 6.74 -5.56 6.08
CA LEU A 22 6.16 -5.35 4.75
C LEU A 22 6.68 -6.37 3.74
N GLU A 23 7.99 -6.67 3.76
CA GLU A 23 8.56 -7.72 2.92
C GLU A 23 7.95 -9.09 3.22
N ALA A 24 7.83 -9.45 4.51
CA ALA A 24 7.22 -10.71 4.92
C ALA A 24 5.75 -10.80 4.48
N SER A 25 4.98 -9.73 4.67
CA SER A 25 3.58 -9.65 4.23
C SER A 25 3.45 -9.75 2.71
N ALA A 26 4.28 -9.03 1.96
CA ALA A 26 4.28 -9.10 0.50
C ALA A 26 4.64 -10.50 0.00
N LEU A 27 5.67 -11.14 0.57
CA LEU A 27 6.04 -12.52 0.21
C LEU A 27 4.89 -13.50 0.47
N LYS A 28 4.24 -13.39 1.63
CA LYS A 28 3.07 -14.21 1.99
C LYS A 28 1.88 -13.96 1.04
N GLY A 29 1.66 -12.71 0.64
CA GLY A 29 0.58 -12.29 -0.26
C GLY A 29 0.90 -12.43 -1.75
N ARG A 30 1.99 -13.11 -2.13
CA ARG A 30 2.44 -13.25 -3.54
C ARG A 30 2.66 -11.89 -4.23
N GLY A 31 3.21 -10.94 -3.51
CA GLY A 31 3.61 -9.62 -3.98
C GLY A 31 2.73 -8.47 -3.50
N VAL A 32 1.52 -8.74 -3.01
CA VAL A 32 0.64 -7.72 -2.43
C VAL A 32 0.52 -7.83 -0.92
N ILE A 33 0.24 -6.70 -0.29
CA ILE A 33 -0.06 -6.58 1.13
C ILE A 33 -1.56 -6.28 1.24
N GLU A 34 -2.32 -7.18 1.84
CA GLU A 34 -3.73 -6.93 2.14
C GLU A 34 -3.82 -5.95 3.31
N LEU A 35 -4.56 -4.85 3.11
CA LEU A 35 -4.72 -3.75 4.04
C LEU A 35 -6.19 -3.60 4.46
N ASP A 36 -6.37 -3.13 5.67
CA ASP A 36 -7.59 -2.56 6.24
C ASP A 36 -7.31 -1.13 6.70
N SER A 37 -8.29 -0.45 7.30
CA SER A 37 -8.10 0.93 7.78
C SER A 37 -6.93 1.06 8.75
N THR A 38 -6.78 0.13 9.71
CA THR A 38 -5.75 0.20 10.75
C THR A 38 -4.36 -0.03 10.17
N THR A 39 -4.18 -1.11 9.43
CA THR A 39 -2.91 -1.47 8.79
C THR A 39 -2.51 -0.47 7.72
N PHE A 40 -3.45 0.17 7.02
CA PHE A 40 -3.14 1.28 6.12
C PHE A 40 -2.48 2.44 6.89
N GLU A 41 -3.08 2.91 7.98
CA GLU A 41 -2.50 4.02 8.77
C GLU A 41 -1.13 3.64 9.34
N GLU A 42 -0.97 2.42 9.87
CA GLU A 42 0.32 1.93 10.36
C GLU A 42 1.38 1.95 9.25
N VAL A 43 1.06 1.45 8.06
CA VAL A 43 1.99 1.39 6.91
C VAL A 43 2.30 2.78 6.36
N MET A 44 1.39 3.73 6.44
CA MET A 44 1.58 5.08 5.93
C MET A 44 2.25 6.04 6.92
N ALA A 45 2.20 5.74 8.23
CA ALA A 45 2.82 6.57 9.27
C ALA A 45 4.34 6.71 9.14
N ALA A 46 4.88 7.84 9.60
CA ALA A 46 6.33 8.02 9.74
C ALA A 46 6.89 7.12 10.87
N PRO A 47 8.15 6.66 10.79
CA PRO A 47 9.11 6.87 9.70
C PRO A 47 8.78 5.97 8.49
N ARG A 48 9.06 6.47 7.27
CA ARG A 48 8.83 5.76 6.01
C ARG A 48 9.88 6.13 4.96
N ASN A 49 10.54 5.15 4.38
CA ASN A 49 11.55 5.31 3.32
C ASN A 49 11.24 4.49 2.06
N TYR A 50 9.99 4.05 1.91
CA TYR A 50 9.52 3.24 0.80
C TYR A 50 8.30 3.88 0.16
N THR A 51 8.12 3.57 -1.12
CA THR A 51 6.97 3.92 -1.93
C THR A 51 5.84 2.91 -1.70
N MET A 52 4.59 3.36 -1.72
CA MET A 52 3.42 2.49 -1.72
C MET A 52 2.60 2.72 -2.99
N VAL A 53 2.21 1.65 -3.67
CA VAL A 53 1.18 1.69 -4.71
C VAL A 53 -0.03 0.97 -4.14
N VAL A 54 -1.16 1.65 -3.96
CA VAL A 54 -2.33 1.07 -3.27
C VAL A 54 -3.51 0.99 -4.21
N LEU A 55 -4.02 -0.22 -4.41
CA LEU A 55 -5.27 -0.49 -5.11
C LEU A 55 -6.45 -0.40 -4.13
N PHE A 56 -7.34 0.56 -4.37
CA PHE A 56 -8.65 0.67 -3.78
C PHE A 56 -9.62 -0.17 -4.60
N THR A 57 -10.18 -1.23 -4.00
CA THR A 57 -11.05 -2.21 -4.67
C THR A 57 -12.34 -2.46 -3.90
N ALA A 58 -13.31 -3.13 -4.53
CA ALA A 58 -14.56 -3.56 -3.91
C ALA A 58 -14.92 -4.94 -4.46
N ILE A 59 -14.03 -5.91 -4.28
CA ILE A 59 -14.15 -7.25 -4.87
C ILE A 59 -15.08 -8.16 -4.08
N ALA A 60 -15.39 -7.80 -2.82
CA ALA A 60 -16.32 -8.54 -1.99
C ALA A 60 -17.67 -8.75 -2.72
N PRO A 61 -18.25 -9.97 -2.69
CA PRO A 61 -19.39 -10.34 -3.53
C PRO A 61 -20.59 -9.39 -3.41
N GLU A 62 -20.82 -8.81 -2.23
CA GLU A 62 -21.90 -7.86 -1.95
C GLU A 62 -21.87 -6.59 -2.83
N PHE A 63 -20.69 -6.19 -3.33
CA PHE A 63 -20.56 -4.99 -4.17
C PHE A 63 -20.72 -5.25 -5.66
N GLN A 64 -20.70 -6.52 -6.09
CA GLN A 64 -20.86 -6.91 -7.50
C GLN A 64 -19.95 -6.13 -8.48
N CYS A 65 -18.76 -5.69 -8.04
CA CYS A 65 -17.86 -4.86 -8.85
C CYS A 65 -17.14 -5.67 -9.93
N VAL A 66 -17.73 -5.77 -11.12
CA VAL A 66 -17.11 -6.39 -12.30
C VAL A 66 -15.75 -5.78 -12.68
N PRO A 67 -15.57 -4.44 -12.78
CA PRO A 67 -14.27 -3.88 -13.15
C PRO A 67 -13.19 -4.18 -12.10
N CYS A 68 -13.54 -4.22 -10.82
CA CYS A 68 -12.61 -4.61 -9.75
C CYS A 68 -12.12 -6.06 -9.94
N LYS A 69 -13.04 -6.99 -10.23
CA LYS A 69 -12.72 -8.41 -10.47
C LYS A 69 -11.82 -8.59 -11.69
N ASN A 70 -11.99 -7.76 -12.71
CA ASN A 70 -11.16 -7.81 -13.92
C ASN A 70 -9.76 -7.21 -13.68
N PHE A 71 -9.65 -6.15 -12.88
CA PHE A 71 -8.39 -5.44 -12.66
C PHE A 71 -7.48 -6.08 -11.60
N ASP A 72 -8.07 -6.67 -10.55
CA ASP A 72 -7.32 -7.33 -9.47
C ASP A 72 -6.24 -8.32 -9.94
N PRO A 73 -6.49 -9.27 -10.88
CA PRO A 73 -5.45 -10.19 -11.34
C PRO A 73 -4.28 -9.47 -12.04
N GLU A 74 -4.54 -8.42 -12.82
CA GLU A 74 -3.50 -7.64 -13.51
C GLU A 74 -2.62 -6.91 -12.50
N TYR A 75 -3.24 -6.27 -11.51
CA TYR A 75 -2.52 -5.59 -10.43
C TYR A 75 -1.65 -6.58 -9.63
N ARG A 76 -2.20 -7.73 -9.26
CA ARG A 76 -1.48 -8.79 -8.52
C ARG A 76 -0.35 -9.40 -9.34
N MET A 77 -0.50 -9.52 -10.67
CA MET A 77 0.56 -10.00 -11.55
C MET A 77 1.77 -9.07 -11.53
N VAL A 78 1.55 -7.75 -11.63
CA VAL A 78 2.63 -6.75 -11.53
C VAL A 78 3.31 -6.81 -10.18
N ALA A 79 2.54 -6.85 -9.09
CA ALA A 79 3.05 -6.95 -7.73
C ALA A 79 3.89 -8.23 -7.52
N ALA A 80 3.42 -9.37 -8.04
CA ALA A 80 4.14 -10.64 -7.99
C ALA A 80 5.48 -10.57 -8.75
N GLY A 81 5.51 -9.92 -9.91
CA GLY A 81 6.75 -9.68 -10.66
C GLY A 81 7.75 -8.85 -9.88
N TRP A 82 7.29 -7.73 -9.30
CA TRP A 82 8.13 -6.84 -8.51
C TRP A 82 8.72 -7.52 -7.26
N SER A 83 7.94 -8.35 -6.57
CA SER A 83 8.38 -9.03 -5.34
C SER A 83 9.60 -9.94 -5.51
N LYS A 84 9.93 -10.30 -6.75
CA LYS A 84 11.09 -11.15 -7.10
C LYS A 84 12.37 -10.35 -7.37
N LEU A 85 12.29 -9.03 -7.42
CA LEU A 85 13.43 -8.16 -7.71
C LEU A 85 14.31 -7.92 -6.47
N LEU A 86 15.58 -7.58 -6.71
CA LEU A 86 16.57 -7.33 -5.64
C LEU A 86 16.24 -6.08 -4.82
N ASN A 87 15.66 -5.05 -5.44
CA ASN A 87 15.29 -3.76 -4.84
C ASN A 87 13.82 -3.69 -4.39
N ARG A 88 13.17 -4.83 -4.17
CA ARG A 88 11.74 -4.93 -3.81
C ARG A 88 11.35 -4.12 -2.56
N SER A 89 12.28 -3.88 -1.63
CA SER A 89 12.03 -3.18 -0.36
C SER A 89 11.80 -1.67 -0.52
N GLN A 90 12.04 -1.11 -1.71
CA GLN A 90 11.86 0.32 -1.99
C GLN A 90 10.42 0.66 -2.41
N LEU A 91 9.63 -0.32 -2.84
CA LEU A 91 8.27 -0.13 -3.32
C LEU A 91 7.43 -1.35 -2.94
N PHE A 92 6.27 -1.12 -2.33
CA PHE A 92 5.32 -2.18 -1.99
C PHE A 92 3.98 -1.94 -2.66
N PHE A 93 3.27 -3.03 -2.92
CA PHE A 93 1.92 -3.04 -3.48
C PHE A 93 0.93 -3.38 -2.37
N GLY A 94 -0.06 -2.52 -2.15
CA GLY A 94 -1.12 -2.71 -1.17
C GLY A 94 -2.48 -2.87 -1.84
N VAL A 95 -3.35 -3.69 -1.28
CA VAL A 95 -4.76 -3.79 -1.69
C VAL A 95 -5.61 -3.42 -0.49
N ILE A 96 -6.57 -2.53 -0.68
CA ILE A 96 -7.58 -2.21 0.32
C ILE A 96 -8.97 -2.40 -0.28
N ASP A 97 -9.68 -3.41 0.24
CA ASP A 97 -11.08 -3.65 -0.14
C ASP A 97 -12.00 -2.73 0.67
N PHE A 98 -13.00 -2.16 0.00
CA PHE A 98 -13.96 -1.25 0.61
C PHE A 98 -14.60 -1.83 1.88
N LYS A 99 -14.82 -3.15 1.95
CA LYS A 99 -15.37 -3.83 3.15
C LYS A 99 -14.56 -3.56 4.42
N LEU A 100 -13.23 -3.55 4.30
CA LEU A 100 -12.29 -3.42 5.43
C LEU A 100 -11.65 -2.03 5.52
N GLY A 101 -11.82 -1.19 4.49
CA GLY A 101 -11.12 0.09 4.35
C GLY A 101 -12.01 1.31 4.21
N GLN A 102 -13.27 1.27 4.68
CA GLN A 102 -14.24 2.35 4.47
C GLN A 102 -13.71 3.72 4.90
N GLU A 103 -13.02 3.80 6.04
CA GLU A 103 -12.43 5.05 6.55
C GLU A 103 -11.34 5.59 5.61
N VAL A 104 -10.54 4.72 5.02
CA VAL A 104 -9.49 5.09 4.07
C VAL A 104 -10.11 5.56 2.75
N PHE A 105 -11.17 4.88 2.27
CA PHE A 105 -11.94 5.37 1.11
C PHE A 105 -12.48 6.78 1.35
N GLN A 106 -13.03 7.05 2.55
CA GLN A 106 -13.51 8.38 2.92
C GLN A 106 -12.36 9.40 2.99
N LYS A 107 -11.24 9.05 3.62
CA LYS A 107 -10.05 9.90 3.76
C LYS A 107 -9.51 10.40 2.42
N PHE A 108 -9.55 9.56 1.38
CA PHE A 108 -9.10 9.92 0.03
C PHE A 108 -10.24 10.31 -0.92
N SER A 109 -11.45 10.57 -0.40
CA SER A 109 -12.64 10.94 -1.18
C SER A 109 -12.90 9.97 -2.34
N MET A 110 -12.70 8.68 -2.10
CA MET A 110 -12.84 7.63 -3.10
C MET A 110 -14.31 7.20 -3.21
N ASN A 111 -14.97 7.61 -4.28
CA ASN A 111 -16.38 7.31 -4.56
C ASN A 111 -16.58 6.20 -5.61
N SER A 112 -15.49 5.61 -6.10
CA SER A 112 -15.50 4.60 -7.17
C SER A 112 -14.32 3.66 -7.05
N ALA A 113 -14.50 2.42 -7.51
CA ALA A 113 -13.46 1.39 -7.57
C ALA A 113 -13.50 0.68 -8.95
N PRO A 114 -12.36 0.18 -9.45
CA PRO A 114 -11.02 0.24 -8.85
C PRO A 114 -10.38 1.64 -8.98
N SER A 115 -9.50 2.00 -8.06
CA SER A 115 -8.62 3.18 -8.16
C SER A 115 -7.23 2.85 -7.63
N VAL A 116 -6.17 3.41 -8.23
CA VAL A 116 -4.80 3.20 -7.77
C VAL A 116 -4.22 4.53 -7.31
N LEU A 117 -3.69 4.58 -6.10
CA LEU A 117 -2.93 5.71 -5.57
C LEU A 117 -1.44 5.35 -5.47
N PHE A 118 -0.59 6.27 -5.90
CA PHE A 118 0.86 6.21 -5.74
C PHE A 118 1.29 7.16 -4.63
N PHE A 119 1.96 6.63 -3.61
CA PHE A 119 2.50 7.39 -2.50
C PHE A 119 4.03 7.33 -2.53
N PRO A 120 4.72 8.41 -2.91
CA PRO A 120 6.17 8.45 -2.94
C PRO A 120 6.76 8.27 -1.54
N LEU A 121 8.04 7.90 -1.49
CA LEU A 121 8.77 7.71 -0.24
C LEU A 121 8.66 8.94 0.67
N GLY A 122 8.25 8.72 1.92
CA GLY A 122 8.20 9.77 2.95
C GLY A 122 7.07 10.80 2.83
N SER A 123 6.19 10.74 1.81
CA SER A 123 5.09 11.72 1.64
C SER A 123 3.69 11.09 1.56
N LEU A 124 2.73 11.65 2.30
CA LEU A 124 1.31 11.27 2.21
C LEU A 124 0.58 11.93 1.02
N GLU A 125 1.21 12.93 0.40
CA GLU A 125 0.77 13.43 -0.91
C GLU A 125 0.85 12.27 -1.91
N ASN A 126 -0.18 12.14 -2.73
CA ASN A 126 -0.35 10.98 -3.58
C ASN A 126 -0.86 11.38 -4.96
N ASP A 127 -0.49 10.56 -5.94
CA ASP A 127 -0.97 10.68 -7.30
C ASP A 127 -2.00 9.58 -7.57
N ARG A 128 -3.19 9.98 -8.01
CA ARG A 128 -4.20 9.03 -8.50
C ARG A 128 -3.91 8.65 -9.94
N TYR A 129 -3.78 7.35 -10.22
CA TYR A 129 -3.67 6.87 -11.58
C TYR A 129 -4.98 7.12 -12.34
N ASP A 130 -4.86 7.70 -13.52
CA ASP A 130 -5.98 8.03 -14.40
C ASP A 130 -6.13 6.96 -15.48
N PHE A 131 -7.11 6.07 -15.31
CA PHE A 131 -7.43 5.02 -16.29
C PHE A 131 -7.96 5.56 -17.63
N GLY A 132 -8.31 6.85 -17.72
CA GLY A 132 -8.80 7.51 -18.93
C GLY A 132 -7.71 8.14 -19.78
N LYS A 133 -6.50 8.34 -19.25
CA LYS A 133 -5.36 8.84 -20.03
C LYS A 133 -4.85 7.73 -20.96
N ARG A 134 -5.26 7.78 -22.23
CA ARG A 134 -4.62 7.08 -23.34
C ARG A 134 -3.56 7.96 -23.98
#